data_AF-A0A8S2TTL3-F1
#
_entry.id   AF-A0A8S2TTL3-F1
#
_cell.length_a   1.000
_cell.length_b   1.000
_cell.length_c   1.000
_cell.angle_alpha   90.00
_cell.angle_beta   90.00
_cell.angle_gamma   90.00
#
_symmetry.space_group_name_H-M   'P 1'
#
loop_
_entity.id
_entity.type
_entity.pdbx_description
1 polymer ?
#
loop_
_entity_poly.entity_id
_entity_poly.type
_entity_poly.pdbx_seq_one_letter_code
_entity_poly.pdbx_strand_id
1 'polypeptide(L)'
;MIHDNTQLPLIDVAGILLEPGRKHKLGYKKKQYKFLPSPYTYCTTDIPRPMRAMFDQYEGADYAYSQGNSYQLLCLVAIKNVDVSVLMNGQLDQFCYPKRKPSSKHLSAKQVALVIPMLLLEFQKLHQYCSHCLPECFTVTCALTTSSVVAPSTRYASSTKAYLESMSVPLSADWSTNWLSEIQNNYVALGVVCESTQVENYTQEASVGPANVLSDVGGHTKLWT
;
A
#
# COMPACT_ATOMS: atom_id res chain seq x y z
N MET A 1 8.40 0.64 0.97
CA MET A 1 7.20 1.03 0.20
C MET A 1 7.20 2.55 0.06
N ILE A 2 6.78 3.07 -1.09
CA ILE A 2 6.52 4.50 -1.31
C ILE A 2 5.07 4.61 -1.78
N HIS A 3 4.27 5.45 -1.13
CA HIS A 3 2.86 5.65 -1.42
C HIS A 3 2.51 7.14 -1.30
N ASP A 4 1.32 7.52 -1.77
CA ASP A 4 0.80 8.87 -1.53
C ASP A 4 0.30 9.00 -0.08
N ASN A 5 0.38 10.19 0.51
CA ASN A 5 -0.05 10.45 1.89
C ASN A 5 -1.52 10.12 2.13
N THR A 6 -2.33 10.21 1.08
CA THR A 6 -3.75 9.86 1.11
C THR A 6 -3.98 8.34 1.10
N GLN A 7 -2.96 7.51 0.91
CA GLN A 7 -3.12 6.05 0.78
C GLN A 7 -2.72 5.32 2.06
N LEU A 8 -3.41 4.22 2.35
CA LEU A 8 -3.03 3.34 3.44
C LEU A 8 -1.68 2.66 3.17
N PRO A 9 -0.79 2.58 4.17
CA PRO A 9 0.50 1.95 3.99
C PRO A 9 0.39 0.42 4.03
N LEU A 10 0.18 -0.22 2.87
CA LEU A 10 0.10 -1.67 2.75
C LEU A 10 1.49 -2.33 2.62
N ILE A 11 2.29 -2.21 3.69
CA ILE A 11 3.69 -2.67 3.72
C ILE A 11 3.81 -4.17 3.44
N ASP A 12 2.86 -4.99 3.90
CA ASP A 12 2.90 -6.44 3.70
C ASP A 12 2.70 -6.86 2.23
N VAL A 13 2.14 -5.98 1.40
CA VAL A 13 1.82 -6.26 -0.01
C VAL A 13 2.77 -5.53 -0.95
N ALA A 14 3.03 -4.24 -0.68
CA ALA A 14 3.83 -3.35 -1.53
C ALA A 14 5.18 -2.97 -0.88
N GLY A 15 5.60 -3.73 0.13
CA GLY A 15 6.90 -3.62 0.77
C GLY A 15 8.05 -3.87 -0.20
N ILE A 16 9.19 -3.26 0.09
CA ILE A 16 10.45 -3.51 -0.63
C ILE A 16 11.41 -4.03 0.41
N LEU A 17 11.96 -5.21 0.17
CA LEU A 17 13.02 -5.78 1.00
C LEU A 17 14.34 -5.10 0.65
N LEU A 18 15.02 -4.59 1.68
CA LEU A 18 16.33 -3.96 1.53
C LEU A 18 17.38 -4.85 2.19
N GLU A 19 18.36 -5.26 1.41
CA GLU A 19 19.48 -6.05 1.90
C GLU A 19 20.41 -5.19 2.78
N PRO A 20 20.88 -5.71 3.93
CA PRO A 20 21.91 -5.05 4.73
C PRO A 20 23.26 -5.02 4.00
N GLY A 21 24.18 -4.18 4.48
CA GLY A 21 25.51 -3.99 3.89
C GLY A 21 25.47 -3.32 2.53
N ARG A 22 24.36 -2.65 2.21
CA ARG A 22 24.16 -1.97 0.94
C ARG A 22 23.56 -0.59 1.14
N LYS A 23 23.96 0.30 0.23
CA LYS A 23 23.30 1.58 0.01
C LYS A 23 22.31 1.41 -1.13
N HIS A 24 21.03 1.48 -0.79
CA HIS A 24 19.91 1.45 -1.73
C HIS A 24 19.53 2.88 -2.12
N LYS A 25 19.29 3.09 -3.41
CA LYS A 25 18.73 4.32 -3.94
C LYS A 25 17.42 3.99 -4.66
N LEU A 26 16.33 4.53 -4.13
CA LEU A 26 14.99 4.42 -4.68
C LEU A 26 14.67 5.70 -5.43
N GLY A 27 14.60 5.62 -6.75
CA GLY A 27 13.96 6.62 -7.58
C GLY A 27 12.45 6.37 -7.61
N TYR A 28 11.65 7.42 -7.54
CA TYR A 28 10.21 7.30 -7.79
C TYR A 28 9.68 8.36 -8.74
N LYS A 29 8.68 7.97 -9.53
CA LYS A 29 7.84 8.84 -10.37
C LYS A 29 6.38 8.67 -9.99
N LYS A 30 5.69 9.79 -9.80
CA LYS A 30 4.26 9.78 -9.49
C LYS A 30 3.45 9.66 -10.78
N LYS A 31 2.52 8.70 -10.80
CA LYS A 31 1.56 8.50 -11.88
C LYS A 31 0.15 8.60 -11.32
N GLN A 32 -0.75 9.20 -12.09
CA GLN A 32 -2.17 9.31 -11.77
C GLN A 32 -2.98 8.72 -12.91
N TYR A 33 -3.96 7.91 -12.57
CA TYR A 33 -4.88 7.30 -13.52
C TYR A 33 -6.30 7.73 -13.18
N LYS A 34 -7.01 8.23 -14.18
CA LYS A 34 -8.41 8.61 -14.09
C LYS A 34 -9.20 7.89 -15.17
N PHE A 35 -9.99 6.91 -14.75
CA PHE A 35 -10.85 6.11 -15.61
C PHE A 35 -12.26 6.69 -15.65
N LEU A 36 -12.98 6.41 -16.74
CA LEU A 36 -14.41 6.66 -16.82
C LEU A 36 -15.15 5.48 -16.15
N PRO A 37 -16.16 5.74 -15.31
CA PRO A 37 -16.94 4.68 -14.68
C PRO A 37 -17.75 3.88 -15.71
N SER A 38 -18.49 2.88 -15.23
CA SER A 38 -19.43 2.11 -16.04
C SER A 38 -20.31 3.04 -16.90
N PRO A 39 -20.50 2.75 -18.21
CA PRO A 39 -20.18 1.50 -18.90
C PRO A 39 -18.77 1.40 -19.49
N TYR A 40 -17.91 2.41 -19.35
CA TYR A 40 -16.60 2.45 -20.03
C TYR A 40 -15.55 1.57 -19.35
N THR A 41 -15.50 1.57 -18.01
CA THR A 41 -14.59 0.75 -17.23
C THR A 41 -15.30 0.26 -15.98
N TYR A 42 -14.96 -0.96 -15.54
CA TYR A 42 -15.48 -1.55 -14.32
C TYR A 42 -14.80 -0.91 -13.10
N CYS A 43 -15.18 0.33 -12.80
CA CYS A 43 -14.72 1.10 -11.65
C CYS A 43 -15.86 1.95 -11.06
N THR A 44 -15.68 2.43 -9.83
CA THR A 44 -16.62 3.29 -9.11
C THR A 44 -15.94 4.56 -8.62
N THR A 45 -16.69 5.65 -8.55
CA THR A 45 -16.36 6.84 -7.74
C THR A 45 -17.05 6.80 -6.38
N ASP A 46 -18.03 5.90 -6.23
CA ASP A 46 -18.83 5.74 -5.03
C ASP A 46 -18.21 4.69 -4.12
N ILE A 47 -17.72 5.16 -2.99
CA ILE A 47 -17.01 4.36 -1.99
C ILE A 47 -18.01 3.93 -0.92
N PRO A 48 -18.18 2.61 -0.67
CA PRO A 48 -19.06 2.14 0.38
C PRO A 48 -18.68 2.72 1.75
N ARG A 49 -19.68 3.17 2.51
CA ARG A 49 -19.49 3.73 3.88
C ARG A 49 -18.65 2.83 4.81
N PRO A 50 -18.81 1.49 4.82
CA PRO A 50 -17.98 0.62 5.66
C PRO A 50 -16.49 0.68 5.31
N MET A 51 -16.14 0.85 4.03
CA MET A 51 -14.74 1.03 3.63
C MET A 51 -14.22 2.38 4.08
N ARG A 52 -15.00 3.46 3.91
CA ARG A 52 -14.62 4.79 4.37
C ARG A 52 -14.34 4.83 5.88
N ALA A 53 -15.15 4.12 6.67
CA ALA A 53 -14.99 4.03 8.13
C ALA A 53 -13.64 3.44 8.59
N MET A 54 -12.94 2.66 7.76
CA MET A 54 -11.57 2.24 8.07
C MET A 54 -10.57 3.39 8.02
N PHE A 55 -10.77 4.35 7.11
CA PHE A 55 -9.85 5.46 6.91
C PHE A 55 -10.07 6.57 7.94
N ASP A 56 -11.28 6.68 8.52
CA ASP A 56 -11.60 7.61 9.60
C ASP A 56 -10.67 7.48 10.83
N GLN A 57 -10.02 6.32 10.98
CA GLN A 57 -9.08 6.06 12.07
C GLN A 57 -7.63 6.43 11.75
N TYR A 58 -7.32 6.81 10.50
CA TYR A 58 -6.01 7.25 10.04
C TYR A 58 -6.05 8.75 9.74
N GLU A 59 -5.40 9.54 10.60
CA GLU A 59 -5.39 11.00 10.48
C GLU A 59 -4.74 11.45 9.17
N GLY A 60 -5.51 12.15 8.32
CA GLY A 60 -5.05 12.65 7.03
C GLY A 60 -5.02 11.62 5.89
N ALA A 61 -5.42 10.37 6.14
CA ALA A 61 -5.67 9.43 5.06
C ALA A 61 -7.01 9.77 4.41
N ASP A 62 -7.00 10.00 3.10
CA ASP A 62 -8.24 9.98 2.32
C ASP A 62 -8.50 8.54 1.88
N TYR A 63 -9.66 8.28 1.30
CA TYR A 63 -9.77 7.09 0.48
C TYR A 63 -9.02 7.34 -0.82
N ALA A 64 -7.72 7.05 -0.82
CA ALA A 64 -6.96 6.92 -2.04
C ALA A 64 -6.34 5.53 -2.10
N TYR A 65 -6.58 4.83 -3.21
CA TYR A 65 -6.15 3.45 -3.39
C TYR A 65 -4.65 3.31 -3.70
N SER A 66 -3.89 2.58 -2.88
CA SER A 66 -2.51 2.19 -3.20
C SER A 66 -2.49 0.97 -4.14
N GLN A 67 -2.16 1.14 -5.43
CA GLN A 67 -1.85 0.09 -6.41
C GLN A 67 -2.76 -1.17 -6.45
N GLY A 68 -3.60 -1.28 -7.48
CA GLY A 68 -4.02 -2.51 -8.22
C GLY A 68 -4.59 -3.73 -7.48
N ASN A 69 -3.89 -4.28 -6.48
CA ASN A 69 -4.22 -5.54 -5.78
C ASN A 69 -4.80 -5.32 -4.38
N SER A 70 -4.77 -4.08 -3.91
CA SER A 70 -5.19 -3.69 -2.58
C SER A 70 -6.70 -3.68 -2.40
N TYR A 71 -7.51 -3.77 -3.46
CA TYR A 71 -8.95 -3.51 -3.35
C TYR A 71 -9.72 -4.66 -2.74
N GLN A 72 -9.41 -5.87 -3.18
CA GLN A 72 -9.87 -7.06 -2.49
C GLN A 72 -9.30 -7.10 -1.08
N LEU A 73 -7.99 -6.85 -0.87
CA LEU A 73 -7.38 -6.86 0.46
C LEU A 73 -7.98 -5.84 1.44
N LEU A 74 -8.25 -4.62 1.02
CA LEU A 74 -8.89 -3.59 1.84
C LEU A 74 -10.38 -3.89 2.06
N CYS A 75 -11.11 -4.43 1.08
CA CYS A 75 -12.46 -4.95 1.28
C CYS A 75 -12.45 -6.14 2.28
N LEU A 76 -11.44 -7.04 2.21
CA LEU A 76 -11.22 -8.14 3.17
C LEU A 76 -10.93 -7.58 4.59
N VAL A 77 -10.05 -6.58 4.72
CA VAL A 77 -9.72 -5.97 6.02
C VAL A 77 -10.89 -5.17 6.59
N ALA A 78 -11.64 -4.45 5.75
CA ALA A 78 -12.84 -3.70 6.15
C ALA A 78 -13.90 -4.60 6.74
N ILE A 79 -14.23 -5.67 6.02
CA ILE A 79 -15.27 -6.59 6.45
C ILE A 79 -14.82 -7.36 7.70
N LYS A 80 -13.57 -7.81 7.76
CA LYS A 80 -13.03 -8.44 8.98
C LYS A 80 -13.16 -7.52 10.20
N ASN A 81 -12.81 -6.24 10.07
CA ASN A 81 -12.91 -5.30 11.19
C ASN A 81 -14.37 -5.03 11.61
N VAL A 82 -15.31 -5.01 10.66
CA VAL A 82 -16.75 -4.84 10.96
C VAL A 82 -17.34 -6.09 11.62
N ASP A 83 -17.14 -7.28 11.06
CA ASP A 83 -17.76 -8.53 11.57
C ASP A 83 -17.15 -8.96 12.91
N VAL A 84 -15.83 -8.77 13.08
CA VAL A 84 -15.15 -9.09 14.33
C VAL A 84 -15.50 -8.12 15.46
N SER A 85 -15.73 -6.83 15.15
CA SER A 85 -16.19 -5.87 16.17
C SER A 85 -17.60 -6.20 16.71
N VAL A 86 -18.40 -6.90 15.91
CA VAL A 86 -19.75 -7.37 16.28
C VAL A 86 -19.68 -8.74 16.98
N LEU A 87 -18.73 -9.60 16.62
CA LEU A 87 -18.55 -10.94 17.23
C LEU A 87 -17.74 -10.94 18.54
N MET A 88 -16.82 -9.98 18.70
CA MET A 88 -15.99 -9.84 19.89
C MET A 88 -16.31 -8.49 20.51
N ASN A 89 -16.93 -8.47 21.70
CA ASN A 89 -17.12 -7.29 22.54
C ASN A 89 -15.77 -6.57 22.83
N GLY A 90 -15.24 -5.82 21.86
CA GLY A 90 -14.10 -4.92 22.00
C GLY A 90 -12.70 -5.54 22.20
N GLN A 91 -12.37 -6.71 21.64
CA GLN A 91 -11.03 -7.32 21.81
C GLN A 91 -10.38 -7.86 20.53
N LEU A 92 -10.24 -7.02 19.50
CA LEU A 92 -9.22 -7.25 18.46
C LEU A 92 -8.28 -6.04 18.33
N ASP A 93 -7.36 -5.94 19.27
CA ASP A 93 -6.33 -4.89 19.37
C ASP A 93 -5.05 -5.20 18.57
N GLN A 94 -5.06 -6.17 17.63
CA GLN A 94 -3.79 -6.71 17.11
C GLN A 94 -3.55 -6.64 15.60
N PHE A 95 -4.55 -6.27 14.78
CA PHE A 95 -4.34 -6.26 13.32
C PHE A 95 -4.42 -4.89 12.66
N CYS A 96 -4.96 -3.87 13.32
CA CYS A 96 -4.92 -2.51 12.82
C CYS A 96 -4.86 -1.56 14.03
N TYR A 97 -3.99 -0.56 13.95
CA TYR A 97 -4.02 0.75 14.64
C TYR A 97 -2.82 1.16 15.52
N PRO A 98 -2.29 2.38 15.27
CA PRO A 98 -1.28 3.03 16.09
C PRO A 98 -1.95 3.88 17.17
N LYS A 99 -2.66 3.28 18.13
CA LYS A 99 -2.90 3.94 19.42
C LYS A 99 -2.62 2.96 20.55
N ARG A 100 -1.37 3.04 21.02
CA ARG A 100 -0.78 2.40 22.19
C ARG A 100 -1.79 1.88 23.22
N LYS A 101 -1.96 0.56 23.26
CA LYS A 101 -2.05 -0.23 24.49
C LYS A 101 -1.17 -1.48 24.36
N PRO A 102 -0.62 -2.01 25.48
CA PRO A 102 0.41 -3.04 25.44
C PRO A 102 -0.13 -4.40 24.96
N SER A 103 0.75 -5.12 24.26
CA SER A 103 0.48 -6.32 23.47
C SER A 103 -0.10 -7.51 24.24
N SER A 104 -1.07 -8.15 23.57
CA SER A 104 -1.32 -9.60 23.47
C SER A 104 -0.51 -10.54 24.36
N LYS A 105 -1.24 -11.31 25.17
CA LYS A 105 -0.77 -12.58 25.75
C LYS A 105 -0.69 -13.66 24.66
N HIS A 106 0.24 -14.60 24.76
CA HIS A 106 0.34 -15.75 23.86
C HIS A 106 -1.01 -16.48 23.72
N LEU A 107 -1.52 -16.59 22.49
CA LEU A 107 -2.67 -17.44 22.19
C LEU A 107 -2.28 -18.91 22.41
N SER A 108 -3.08 -19.63 23.18
CA SER A 108 -2.88 -21.07 23.41
C SER A 108 -3.13 -21.87 22.13
N ALA A 109 -2.53 -23.06 22.01
CA ALA A 109 -2.72 -23.96 20.86
C ALA A 109 -4.19 -24.28 20.58
N LYS A 110 -5.05 -24.28 21.61
CA LYS A 110 -6.52 -24.45 21.46
C LYS A 110 -7.18 -23.24 20.79
N GLN A 111 -6.71 -22.02 21.05
CA GLN A 111 -7.20 -20.82 20.39
C GLN A 111 -6.75 -20.77 18.92
N VAL A 112 -5.51 -21.19 18.63
CA VAL A 112 -5.00 -21.29 17.24
C VAL A 112 -5.81 -22.31 16.42
N ALA A 113 -6.13 -23.47 17.00
CA ALA A 113 -6.91 -24.52 16.33
C ALA A 113 -8.38 -24.12 16.04
N LEU A 114 -8.94 -23.17 16.79
CA LEU A 114 -10.30 -22.66 16.57
C LEU A 114 -10.34 -21.50 15.57
N VAL A 115 -9.27 -20.69 15.55
CA VAL A 115 -9.16 -19.49 14.72
C VAL A 115 -8.83 -19.84 13.26
N ILE A 116 -7.99 -20.85 13.00
CA ILE A 116 -7.59 -21.21 11.62
C ILE A 116 -8.78 -21.68 10.74
N PRO A 117 -9.66 -22.59 11.18
CA PRO A 117 -10.82 -23.02 10.39
C PRO A 117 -11.85 -21.91 10.21
N MET A 118 -12.02 -21.05 11.22
CA MET A 118 -12.94 -19.92 11.17
C MET A 118 -12.45 -18.87 10.17
N LEU A 119 -11.14 -18.57 10.16
CA LEU A 119 -10.51 -17.71 9.15
C LEU A 119 -10.62 -18.28 7.73
N LEU A 120 -10.52 -19.61 7.56
CA LEU A 120 -10.66 -20.27 6.26
C LEU A 120 -12.11 -20.24 5.74
N LEU A 121 -13.10 -20.47 6.61
CA LEU A 121 -14.52 -20.41 6.25
C LEU A 121 -14.98 -18.97 5.96
N GLU A 122 -14.47 -18.01 6.75
CA GLU A 122 -14.66 -16.59 6.48
C GLU A 122 -14.02 -16.19 5.16
N PHE A 123 -12.81 -16.65 4.84
CA PHE A 123 -12.14 -16.33 3.57
C PHE A 123 -12.99 -16.65 2.33
N GLN A 124 -13.71 -17.78 2.33
CA GLN A 124 -14.58 -18.16 1.21
C GLN A 124 -15.81 -17.26 1.07
N LYS A 125 -16.47 -16.91 2.19
CA LYS A 125 -17.59 -15.95 2.17
C LYS A 125 -17.12 -14.54 1.83
N LEU A 126 -15.97 -14.15 2.35
CA LEU A 126 -15.36 -12.83 2.12
C LEU A 126 -14.98 -12.64 0.65
N HIS A 127 -14.51 -13.70 -0.02
CA HIS A 127 -14.23 -13.66 -1.46
C HIS A 127 -15.49 -13.40 -2.30
N GLN A 128 -16.65 -13.95 -1.88
CA GLN A 128 -17.95 -13.67 -2.52
C GLN A 128 -18.43 -12.23 -2.25
N TYR A 129 -18.16 -11.65 -1.08
CA TYR A 129 -18.48 -10.24 -0.83
C TYR A 129 -17.54 -9.27 -1.57
N CYS A 130 -16.26 -9.61 -1.67
CA CYS A 130 -15.27 -8.79 -2.36
C CYS A 130 -15.42 -8.77 -3.88
N SER A 131 -16.17 -9.70 -4.49
CA SER A 131 -16.45 -9.68 -5.92
C SER A 131 -17.39 -8.54 -6.33
N HIS A 132 -18.19 -8.02 -5.38
CA HIS A 132 -19.10 -6.88 -5.57
C HIS A 132 -18.46 -5.52 -5.28
N CYS A 133 -17.28 -5.56 -4.68
CA CYS A 133 -16.50 -4.37 -4.41
C CYS A 133 -15.90 -3.92 -5.82
N LEU A 134 -16.21 -2.71 -6.32
CA LEU A 134 -15.65 -2.12 -7.56
C LEU A 134 -14.36 -1.33 -7.32
N PRO A 135 -13.30 -1.44 -8.15
CA PRO A 135 -12.10 -0.63 -7.99
C PRO A 135 -12.39 0.87 -8.18
N GLU A 136 -11.59 1.74 -7.59
CA GLU A 136 -11.77 3.19 -7.72
C GLU A 136 -11.39 3.68 -9.11
N CYS A 137 -12.17 4.61 -9.67
CA CYS A 137 -11.87 5.18 -10.98
C CYS A 137 -10.68 6.16 -10.96
N PHE A 138 -10.25 6.61 -9.79
CA PHE A 138 -9.06 7.44 -9.61
C PHE A 138 -8.02 6.69 -8.79
N THR A 139 -6.80 6.54 -9.32
CA THR A 139 -5.70 5.91 -8.58
C THR A 139 -4.41 6.69 -8.74
N VAL A 140 -3.60 6.68 -7.68
CA VAL A 140 -2.26 7.26 -7.67
C VAL A 140 -1.26 6.13 -7.45
N THR A 141 -0.20 6.07 -8.23
CA THR A 141 0.86 5.08 -8.03
C THR A 141 2.23 5.73 -8.10
N CYS A 142 3.17 5.19 -7.33
CA CYS A 142 4.57 5.55 -7.42
C CYS A 142 5.28 4.44 -8.19
N ALA A 143 5.71 4.73 -9.42
CA ALA A 143 6.56 3.83 -10.17
C ALA A 143 7.98 3.94 -9.61
N LEU A 144 8.57 2.78 -9.26
CA LEU A 144 9.83 2.72 -8.55
C LEU A 144 10.96 2.22 -9.44
N THR A 145 12.08 2.91 -9.36
CA THR A 145 13.36 2.48 -9.92
C THR A 145 14.29 2.19 -8.75
N THR A 146 14.78 0.97 -8.66
CA THR A 146 15.65 0.56 -7.55
C THR A 146 17.08 0.36 -8.03
N SER A 147 18.03 0.77 -7.22
CA SER A 147 19.44 0.49 -7.43
C SER A 147 20.14 0.32 -6.09
N SER A 148 21.21 -0.47 -6.05
CA SER A 148 21.95 -0.68 -4.82
C SER A 148 23.43 -0.91 -5.08
N VAL A 149 24.27 -0.48 -4.14
CA VAL A 149 25.71 -0.70 -4.15
C VAL A 149 26.16 -1.17 -2.78
N VAL A 150 27.22 -1.98 -2.73
CA VAL A 150 27.82 -2.44 -1.47
C VAL A 150 28.27 -1.24 -0.62
N ALA A 151 27.94 -1.27 0.67
CA ALA A 151 28.26 -0.24 1.64
C ALA A 151 28.69 -0.85 2.99
N PRO A 152 29.72 -0.29 3.64
CA PRO A 152 30.49 0.87 3.22
C PRO A 152 31.51 0.48 2.15
N SER A 153 31.78 1.38 1.21
CA SER A 153 32.95 1.20 0.33
C SER A 153 34.22 1.27 1.15
N THR A 154 35.24 0.49 0.81
CA THR A 154 36.54 0.46 1.50
C THR A 154 37.14 1.85 1.72
N ARG A 155 37.03 2.74 0.72
CA ARG A 155 37.54 4.13 0.78
C ARG A 155 36.85 4.99 1.86
N TYR A 156 35.57 4.75 2.15
CA TYR A 156 34.79 5.55 3.10
C TYR A 156 34.50 4.81 4.41
N ALA A 157 35.04 3.60 4.60
CA ALA A 157 34.71 2.75 5.73
C ALA A 157 35.02 3.43 7.08
N SER A 158 36.17 4.09 7.22
CA SER A 158 36.53 4.83 8.44
C SER A 158 35.62 6.03 8.72
N SER A 159 35.22 6.76 7.68
CA SER A 159 34.28 7.88 7.83
C SER A 159 32.88 7.38 8.24
N THR A 160 32.42 6.26 7.67
CA THR A 160 31.17 5.62 8.07
C THR A 160 31.22 5.17 9.53
N LYS A 161 32.34 4.59 9.98
CA LYS A 161 32.54 4.23 11.39
C LYS A 161 32.41 5.44 12.30
N ALA A 162 33.16 6.50 12.04
CA ALA A 162 33.13 7.73 12.84
C ALA A 162 31.74 8.37 12.86
N TYR A 163 31.01 8.34 11.74
CA TYR A 163 29.63 8.80 11.67
C TYR A 163 28.71 7.99 12.58
N LEU A 164 28.76 6.66 12.51
CA LEU A 164 27.93 5.79 13.38
C LEU A 164 28.28 5.95 14.86
N GLU A 165 29.55 6.12 15.20
CA GLU A 165 30.00 6.40 16.58
C GLU A 165 29.55 7.77 17.08
N SER A 166 29.36 8.74 16.18
CA SER A 166 28.83 10.07 16.53
C SER A 166 27.32 10.08 16.73
N MET A 167 26.62 9.06 16.23
CA MET A 167 25.17 8.94 16.38
C MET A 167 24.82 8.29 17.72
N SER A 168 23.70 8.69 18.32
CA SER A 168 23.16 8.08 19.54
C SER A 168 22.47 6.74 19.29
N VAL A 169 23.01 5.90 18.40
CA VAL A 169 22.49 4.55 18.11
C VAL A 169 23.25 3.54 18.97
N PRO A 170 22.56 2.53 19.54
CA PRO A 170 23.23 1.46 20.27
C PRO A 170 24.23 0.73 19.37
N LEU A 171 25.49 0.68 19.78
CA LEU A 171 26.54 -0.08 19.11
C LEU A 171 26.63 -1.49 19.72
N SER A 172 27.03 -2.47 18.92
CA SER A 172 27.31 -3.83 19.39
C SER A 172 28.45 -3.83 20.41
N ALA A 173 28.42 -4.78 21.37
CA ALA A 173 29.48 -4.93 22.37
C ALA A 173 30.87 -5.14 21.73
N ASP A 174 30.90 -5.81 20.58
CA ASP A 174 32.13 -6.11 19.83
C ASP A 174 32.48 -5.05 18.77
N TRP A 175 31.89 -3.84 18.86
CA TRP A 175 32.08 -2.79 17.86
C TRP A 175 33.55 -2.45 17.61
N SER A 176 34.37 -2.39 18.66
CA SER A 176 35.79 -2.02 18.53
C SER A 176 36.59 -2.92 17.57
N THR A 177 36.23 -4.21 17.49
CA THR A 177 36.95 -5.24 16.72
C THR A 177 36.21 -5.66 15.45
N ASN A 178 34.88 -5.73 15.48
CA ASN A 178 34.06 -6.33 14.42
C ASN A 178 33.14 -5.34 13.69
N TRP A 179 33.30 -4.03 13.89
CA TRP A 179 32.42 -3.00 13.32
C TRP A 179 32.16 -3.14 11.81
N LEU A 180 33.14 -3.54 11.00
CA LEU A 180 32.95 -3.60 9.54
C LEU A 180 31.96 -4.71 9.15
N SER A 181 32.12 -5.90 9.75
CA SER A 181 31.19 -7.02 9.57
C SER A 181 29.80 -6.67 10.13
N GLU A 182 29.78 -5.99 11.28
CA GLU A 182 28.54 -5.49 11.90
C GLU A 182 27.77 -4.55 10.95
N ILE A 183 28.45 -3.59 10.31
CA ILE A 183 27.82 -2.71 9.31
C ILE A 183 27.32 -3.51 8.11
N GLN A 184 28.11 -4.46 7.62
CA GLN A 184 27.74 -5.26 6.44
C GLN A 184 26.54 -6.18 6.68
N ASN A 185 26.33 -6.64 7.91
CA ASN A 185 25.27 -7.59 8.22
C ASN A 185 24.01 -6.94 8.79
N ASN A 186 24.13 -5.79 9.46
CA ASN A 186 23.03 -5.23 10.24
C ASN A 186 22.60 -3.82 9.82
N TYR A 187 23.37 -3.13 8.96
CA TYR A 187 23.07 -1.75 8.58
C TYR A 187 22.61 -1.65 7.13
N VAL A 188 21.65 -0.77 6.90
CA VAL A 188 21.15 -0.43 5.57
C VAL A 188 21.18 1.08 5.39
N ALA A 189 21.70 1.53 4.25
CA ALA A 189 21.61 2.94 3.87
C ALA A 189 20.53 3.10 2.80
N LEU A 190 19.55 3.98 3.05
CA LEU A 190 18.45 4.23 2.13
C LEU A 190 18.45 5.69 1.68
N GLY A 191 18.49 5.91 0.37
CA GLY A 191 18.23 7.21 -0.25
C GLY A 191 16.98 7.14 -1.11
N VAL A 192 16.05 8.07 -0.92
CA VAL A 192 14.84 8.19 -1.74
C VAL A 192 14.93 9.49 -2.53
N VAL A 193 14.71 9.42 -3.84
CA VAL A 193 14.81 10.55 -4.76
C VAL A 193 13.59 10.59 -5.67
N CYS A 194 12.98 11.77 -5.78
CA CYS A 194 11.96 12.02 -6.79
C CYS A 194 12.65 12.18 -8.16
N GLU A 195 12.41 11.25 -9.09
CA GLU A 195 13.09 11.27 -10.41
C GLU A 195 12.56 12.38 -11.32
N SER A 196 11.34 12.84 -11.07
CA SER A 196 10.69 13.91 -11.82
C SER A 196 9.72 14.66 -10.93
N THR A 197 9.72 15.99 -11.03
CA THR A 197 8.69 16.83 -10.40
C THR A 197 7.35 16.79 -11.15
N GLN A 198 7.35 16.27 -12.38
CA GLN A 198 6.13 16.10 -13.16
C GLN A 198 5.38 14.85 -12.73
N VAL A 199 4.07 15.00 -12.60
CA VAL A 199 3.14 13.88 -12.39
C VAL A 199 2.66 13.40 -13.76
N GLU A 200 2.85 12.12 -14.05
CA GLU A 200 2.33 11.53 -15.29
C GLU A 200 0.82 11.29 -15.14
N ASN A 201 0.02 11.97 -15.96
CA ASN A 201 -1.44 11.91 -15.90
C ASN A 201 -1.99 11.07 -17.05
N TYR A 202 -2.71 10.01 -16.71
CA TYR A 202 -3.38 9.12 -17.65
C TYR A 202 -4.89 9.25 -17.44
N THR A 203 -5.56 9.99 -18.32
CA THR A 203 -7.01 10.20 -18.23
C THR A 203 -7.70 9.51 -19.39
N GLN A 204 -8.74 8.74 -19.07
CA GLN A 204 -9.64 8.17 -20.05
C GLN A 204 -10.71 9.20 -20.41
N GLU A 205 -10.93 9.39 -21.72
CA GLU A 205 -11.98 10.24 -22.26
C GLU A 205 -12.86 9.41 -23.20
N ALA A 206 -14.15 9.75 -23.27
CA ALA A 206 -15.09 9.03 -24.11
C ALA A 206 -14.82 9.42 -25.56
N SER A 207 -14.50 8.44 -26.41
CA SER A 207 -14.19 8.70 -27.83
C SER A 207 -15.34 9.35 -28.59
N VAL A 208 -16.59 9.09 -28.17
CA VAL A 208 -17.81 9.64 -28.75
C VAL A 208 -18.77 10.00 -27.62
N GLY A 209 -19.18 11.26 -27.58
CA GLY A 209 -20.18 11.73 -26.62
C GLY A 209 -21.62 11.40 -27.05
N PRO A 210 -22.60 11.42 -26.13
CA PRO A 210 -24.00 11.16 -26.46
C PRO A 210 -24.56 12.09 -27.55
N ALA A 211 -24.13 13.35 -27.58
CA ALA A 211 -24.53 14.31 -28.61
C ALA A 211 -24.09 13.88 -30.02
N ASN A 212 -22.88 13.35 -30.15
CA ASN A 212 -22.36 12.86 -31.43
C ASN A 212 -23.14 11.63 -31.87
N VAL A 213 -23.40 10.68 -30.96
CA VAL A 213 -24.22 9.50 -31.26
C VAL A 213 -25.62 9.90 -31.73
N LEU A 214 -26.28 10.83 -31.03
CA LEU A 214 -27.62 11.29 -31.39
C LEU A 214 -27.64 12.05 -32.72
N SER A 215 -26.64 12.89 -32.97
CA SER A 215 -26.49 13.62 -34.23
C SER A 215 -26.25 12.66 -35.40
N ASP A 216 -25.35 11.70 -35.23
CA ASP A 216 -25.02 10.73 -36.28
C ASP A 216 -26.21 9.82 -36.56
N VAL A 217 -26.85 9.27 -35.53
CA VAL A 217 -28.06 8.45 -35.70
C VAL A 217 -29.17 9.27 -36.35
N GLY A 218 -29.48 10.47 -35.86
CA GLY A 218 -30.53 11.32 -36.42
C GLY A 218 -30.25 11.75 -37.86
N GLY A 219 -28.98 12.07 -38.17
CA GLY A 219 -28.54 12.40 -39.51
C GLY A 219 -28.68 11.22 -40.48
N HIS A 220 -28.23 10.02 -40.08
CA HIS A 220 -28.39 8.83 -40.91
C HIS A 220 -29.86 8.44 -41.06
N THR A 221 -30.67 8.45 -39.99
CA THR A 221 -32.10 8.11 -40.08
C THR A 221 -32.80 9.01 -41.10
N LYS A 222 -32.55 10.33 -41.08
CA LYS A 222 -33.13 11.26 -42.05
C LYS A 222 -32.62 11.05 -43.49
N LEU A 223 -31.41 10.51 -43.67
CA LEU A 223 -30.86 10.22 -45.01
C LEU A 223 -31.56 9.01 -45.65
N TRP A 224 -32.04 8.07 -44.85
CA TRP A 224 -32.61 6.80 -45.32
C TRP A 224 -34.15 6.75 -45.29
N THR A 225 -34.83 7.84 -44.92
CA THR A 225 -36.30 7.98 -44.89
C THR A 225 -36.77 9.14 -45.75
#